data_AF-A0A9P6C3E8-F1
#
_entry.id   AF-A0A9P6C3E8-F1
#
_cell.length_a   1.000
_cell.length_b   1.000
_cell.length_c   1.000
_cell.angle_alpha   90.00
_cell.angle_beta   90.00
_cell.angle_gamma   90.00
#
_symmetry.space_group_name_H-M   'P 1'
#
loop_
_entity.id
_entity.type
_entity.pdbx_description
1 polymer ?
#
loop_
_entity_poly.entity_id
_entity_poly.type
_entity_poly.pdbx_seq_one_letter_code
_entity_poly.pdbx_strand_id
1 'polypeptide(L)'
;MHHSDSQSESTNGHSDDTDDPQTIIEQLREQLRNTQEEKDNLAAQHHSLVSKVSGIRNALGAKLKQDAEELDRQEQLIQQLTAERDDLAKTIDILQHELEDSNNELSDANSKYDSVRSKSQILAQETLQHERDVRDLQNQLEQCRLDRDEWKRSSEKERAVVDEMRAEFDGLRRETEILKGGEEAVEEALEKEREKVRNLQSVLQDFQAAKDHELRQAVKDYESQLTQVTQSLAEFKSRALNAELQLEESQSSSSRTQQLEKELKEKNLLIGKLRHEAVIMNEHLIEALRRLRRSSTETKTSVDARLVTNILLQFLTTPRTDTKRFEMLTLLGSILNWGEEEREKAGLQRAASHINHHSEAKSGFWGGGSGKSPKLDKTDETESFSRLWVEFLLKEASSGDGLTPQSPSMAPSPDLIGGKGKERARE
;
A
#
# COMPACT_ATOMS: atom_id res chain seq x y z
N MET A 1 -104.03 -160.86 -47.97
CA MET A 1 -104.31 -161.21 -49.39
C MET A 1 -103.56 -162.53 -49.63
N HIS A 2 -104.16 -163.66 -50.02
CA HIS A 2 -105.24 -163.97 -50.99
C HIS A 2 -104.81 -163.67 -52.44
N HIS A 3 -104.95 -164.56 -53.45
CA HIS A 3 -105.31 -166.01 -53.53
C HIS A 3 -104.14 -166.79 -54.21
N SER A 4 -104.14 -168.07 -54.64
CA SER A 4 -105.11 -169.16 -54.93
C SER A 4 -104.45 -170.54 -54.58
N ASP A 5 -104.96 -171.77 -54.73
CA ASP A 5 -105.96 -172.44 -55.60
C ASP A 5 -105.56 -172.61 -57.09
N SER A 6 -105.77 -173.74 -57.80
CA SER A 6 -106.31 -175.10 -57.46
C SER A 6 -105.69 -176.15 -58.45
N GLN A 7 -106.15 -177.37 -58.82
CA GLN A 7 -107.40 -178.14 -58.67
C GLN A 7 -107.20 -179.67 -58.98
N SER A 8 -108.14 -180.53 -58.56
CA SER A 8 -108.68 -181.84 -59.09
C SER A 8 -108.02 -182.68 -60.23
N GLU A 9 -108.26 -184.01 -60.46
CA GLU A 9 -108.80 -185.25 -59.79
C GLU A 9 -108.91 -186.38 -60.89
N SER A 10 -109.24 -187.69 -60.72
CA SER A 10 -108.94 -188.76 -59.71
C SER A 10 -109.56 -190.15 -60.13
N THR A 11 -108.93 -191.29 -59.78
CA THR A 11 -109.45 -192.71 -59.81
C THR A 11 -109.67 -193.37 -61.22
N ASN A 12 -109.94 -194.68 -61.46
CA ASN A 12 -110.24 -195.88 -60.62
C ASN A 12 -110.04 -197.27 -61.35
N GLY A 13 -109.71 -198.36 -60.63
CA GLY A 13 -109.94 -199.82 -60.93
C GLY A 13 -109.37 -200.49 -62.22
N HIS A 14 -109.48 -201.81 -62.49
CA HIS A 14 -109.55 -203.07 -61.68
C HIS A 14 -109.49 -204.33 -62.63
N SER A 15 -109.10 -205.53 -62.13
CA SER A 15 -109.19 -206.90 -62.75
C SER A 15 -108.45 -207.20 -64.07
N ASP A 16 -108.26 -208.46 -64.52
CA ASP A 16 -107.72 -209.69 -63.88
C ASP A 16 -107.36 -210.75 -64.99
N ASP A 17 -106.75 -211.88 -64.60
CA ASP A 17 -106.66 -213.21 -65.28
C ASP A 17 -105.90 -213.44 -66.62
N THR A 18 -104.86 -214.29 -66.52
CA THR A 18 -104.40 -215.39 -67.44
C THR A 18 -103.64 -215.16 -68.77
N ASP A 19 -102.40 -215.68 -68.78
CA ASP A 19 -101.66 -216.46 -69.79
C ASP A 19 -101.58 -216.08 -71.29
N ASP A 20 -100.38 -215.65 -71.73
CA ASP A 20 -99.62 -216.32 -72.84
C ASP A 20 -98.10 -215.92 -72.80
N PRO A 21 -97.11 -216.82 -73.05
CA PRO A 21 -95.72 -216.61 -72.63
C PRO A 21 -94.81 -215.96 -73.69
N GLN A 22 -95.16 -214.76 -74.19
CA GLN A 22 -94.28 -213.98 -75.11
C GLN A 22 -93.85 -212.60 -74.57
N THR A 23 -94.53 -212.06 -73.56
CA THR A 23 -94.35 -210.68 -73.06
C THR A 23 -93.07 -210.42 -72.24
N ILE A 24 -92.42 -211.47 -71.72
CA ILE A 24 -91.29 -211.35 -70.77
C ILE A 24 -90.02 -210.78 -71.42
N ILE A 25 -89.82 -210.97 -72.73
CA ILE A 25 -88.59 -210.56 -73.43
C ILE A 25 -88.55 -209.06 -73.75
N GLU A 26 -89.71 -208.41 -73.92
CA GLU A 26 -89.76 -206.98 -74.23
C GLU A 26 -89.60 -206.12 -72.96
N GLN A 27 -90.20 -206.52 -71.84
CA GLN A 27 -90.09 -205.81 -70.56
C GLN A 27 -88.64 -205.64 -70.06
N LEU A 28 -87.75 -206.60 -70.36
CA LEU A 28 -86.33 -206.51 -70.04
C LEU A 28 -85.53 -205.53 -70.93
N ARG A 29 -86.03 -205.17 -72.10
CA ARG A 29 -85.39 -204.18 -72.99
C ARG A 29 -85.72 -202.74 -72.59
N GLU A 30 -86.95 -202.51 -72.15
CA GLU A 30 -87.41 -201.20 -71.65
C GLU A 30 -86.56 -200.71 -70.47
N GLN A 31 -86.30 -201.59 -69.50
CA GLN A 31 -85.53 -201.25 -68.28
C GLN A 31 -84.08 -200.88 -68.57
N LEU A 32 -83.43 -201.56 -69.52
CA LEU A 32 -82.03 -201.28 -69.88
C LEU A 32 -81.88 -199.91 -70.54
N ARG A 33 -82.87 -199.47 -71.33
CA ARG A 33 -82.90 -198.14 -71.93
C ARG A 33 -82.98 -197.04 -70.87
N ASN A 34 -83.92 -197.12 -69.94
CA ASN A 34 -84.14 -196.08 -68.93
C ASN A 34 -82.88 -195.83 -68.08
N THR A 35 -82.17 -196.88 -67.66
CA THR A 35 -80.93 -196.73 -66.87
C THR A 35 -79.77 -196.08 -67.64
N GLN A 36 -79.77 -196.08 -68.98
CA GLN A 36 -78.80 -195.32 -69.78
C GLN A 36 -79.20 -193.85 -69.91
N GLU A 37 -80.48 -193.54 -70.13
CA GLU A 37 -80.97 -192.16 -70.18
C GLU A 37 -80.73 -191.42 -68.84
N GLU A 38 -80.93 -192.09 -67.69
CA GLU A 38 -80.60 -191.55 -66.37
C GLU A 38 -79.10 -191.25 -66.20
N LYS A 39 -78.23 -192.15 -66.66
CA LYS A 39 -76.77 -192.02 -66.52
C LYS A 39 -76.22 -190.84 -67.32
N ASP A 40 -76.67 -190.67 -68.56
CA ASP A 40 -76.22 -189.56 -69.41
C ASP A 40 -76.76 -188.21 -68.91
N ASN A 41 -77.97 -188.19 -68.33
CA ASN A 41 -78.52 -187.03 -67.65
C ASN A 41 -77.68 -186.64 -66.41
N LEU A 42 -77.24 -187.62 -65.61
CA LEU A 42 -76.33 -187.38 -64.48
C LEU A 42 -74.95 -186.86 -64.92
N ALA A 43 -74.42 -187.40 -66.02
CA ALA A 43 -73.15 -186.93 -66.60
C ALA A 43 -73.25 -185.49 -67.10
N ALA A 44 -74.36 -185.12 -67.75
CA ALA A 44 -74.64 -183.75 -68.18
C ALA A 44 -74.77 -182.79 -66.98
N GLN A 45 -75.40 -183.20 -65.89
CA GLN A 45 -75.49 -182.41 -64.66
C GLN A 45 -74.11 -182.20 -64.01
N HIS A 46 -73.27 -183.23 -63.93
CA HIS A 46 -71.90 -183.10 -63.40
C HIS A 46 -71.04 -182.18 -64.29
N HIS A 47 -71.13 -182.30 -65.62
CA HIS A 47 -70.42 -181.39 -66.53
C HIS A 47 -70.94 -179.95 -66.44
N SER A 48 -72.26 -179.75 -66.26
CA SER A 48 -72.86 -178.43 -66.01
C SER A 48 -72.34 -177.81 -64.70
N LEU A 49 -72.20 -178.61 -63.63
CA LEU A 49 -71.64 -178.16 -62.36
C LEU A 49 -70.15 -177.80 -62.48
N VAL A 50 -69.33 -178.62 -63.12
CA VAL A 50 -67.90 -178.31 -63.35
C VAL A 50 -67.75 -177.08 -64.25
N SER A 51 -68.60 -176.94 -65.28
CA SER A 51 -68.65 -175.74 -66.13
C SER A 51 -69.02 -174.48 -65.33
N LYS A 52 -70.04 -174.56 -64.45
CA LYS A 52 -70.42 -173.46 -63.55
C LYS A 52 -69.33 -173.12 -62.53
N VAL A 53 -68.66 -174.11 -61.93
CA VAL A 53 -67.55 -173.87 -60.98
C VAL A 53 -66.34 -173.28 -61.69
N SER A 54 -66.01 -173.74 -62.90
CA SER A 54 -64.96 -173.14 -63.74
C SER A 54 -65.33 -171.71 -64.15
N GLY A 55 -66.58 -171.48 -64.54
CA GLY A 55 -67.13 -170.16 -64.84
C GLY A 55 -67.05 -169.20 -63.66
N ILE A 56 -67.50 -169.62 -62.47
CA ILE A 56 -67.40 -168.84 -61.23
C ILE A 56 -65.94 -168.58 -60.86
N ARG A 57 -65.05 -169.58 -60.95
CA ARG A 57 -63.62 -169.39 -60.64
C ARG A 57 -62.96 -168.40 -61.61
N ASN A 58 -63.24 -168.50 -62.90
CA ASN A 58 -62.64 -167.63 -63.91
C ASN A 58 -63.26 -166.22 -63.87
N ALA A 59 -64.57 -166.11 -63.63
CA ALA A 59 -65.25 -164.84 -63.41
C ALA A 59 -64.75 -164.15 -62.13
N LEU A 60 -64.71 -164.84 -60.99
CA LEU A 60 -64.20 -164.30 -59.73
C LEU A 60 -62.69 -163.99 -59.81
N GLY A 61 -61.90 -164.81 -60.51
CA GLY A 61 -60.49 -164.51 -60.78
C GLY A 61 -60.29 -163.26 -61.63
N ALA A 62 -61.11 -163.07 -62.67
CA ALA A 62 -61.13 -161.85 -63.46
C ALA A 62 -61.63 -160.64 -62.64
N LYS A 63 -62.67 -160.81 -61.81
CA LYS A 63 -63.23 -159.77 -60.95
C LYS A 63 -62.24 -159.34 -59.87
N LEU A 64 -61.58 -160.28 -59.19
CA LEU A 64 -60.51 -159.98 -58.22
C LEU A 64 -59.29 -159.33 -58.88
N LYS A 65 -58.94 -159.71 -60.12
CA LYS A 65 -57.86 -159.05 -60.87
C LYS A 65 -58.25 -157.62 -61.29
N GLN A 66 -59.49 -157.42 -61.75
CA GLN A 66 -60.02 -156.09 -62.06
C GLN A 66 -60.07 -155.22 -60.81
N ASP A 67 -60.58 -155.73 -59.69
CA ASP A 67 -60.73 -154.98 -58.44
C ASP A 67 -59.36 -154.67 -57.83
N ALA A 68 -58.35 -155.55 -58.01
CA ALA A 68 -56.97 -155.26 -57.64
C ALA A 68 -56.31 -154.22 -58.57
N GLU A 69 -56.55 -154.25 -59.88
CA GLU A 69 -56.11 -153.21 -60.83
C GLU A 69 -56.81 -151.87 -60.60
N GLU A 70 -58.06 -151.88 -60.15
CA GLU A 70 -58.82 -150.67 -59.80
C GLU A 70 -58.34 -150.10 -58.46
N LEU A 71 -58.04 -150.95 -57.47
CA LEU A 71 -57.43 -150.56 -56.21
C LEU A 71 -56.02 -150.00 -56.43
N ASP A 72 -55.18 -150.63 -57.27
CA ASP A 72 -53.85 -150.11 -57.67
C ASP A 72 -53.96 -148.74 -58.35
N ARG A 73 -54.92 -148.54 -59.27
CA ARG A 73 -55.18 -147.20 -59.86
C ARG A 73 -55.66 -146.18 -58.82
N GLN A 74 -56.52 -146.58 -57.87
CA GLN A 74 -56.98 -145.71 -56.79
C GLN A 74 -55.82 -145.37 -55.83
N GLU A 75 -54.94 -146.32 -55.52
CA GLU A 75 -53.76 -146.11 -54.68
C GLU A 75 -52.75 -145.19 -55.37
N GLN A 76 -52.48 -145.37 -56.67
CA GLN A 76 -51.66 -144.46 -57.47
C GLN A 76 -52.26 -143.04 -57.55
N LEU A 77 -53.59 -142.91 -57.71
CA LEU A 77 -54.27 -141.62 -57.69
C LEU A 77 -54.22 -140.96 -56.29
N ILE A 78 -54.37 -141.74 -55.21
CA ILE A 78 -54.21 -141.26 -53.84
C ILE A 78 -52.76 -140.80 -53.62
N GLN A 79 -51.76 -141.57 -54.06
CA GLN A 79 -50.34 -141.20 -53.97
C GLN A 79 -50.06 -139.89 -54.71
N GLN A 80 -50.57 -139.73 -55.94
CA GLN A 80 -50.47 -138.49 -56.72
C GLN A 80 -51.12 -137.31 -56.01
N LEU A 81 -52.38 -137.46 -55.56
CA LEU A 81 -53.11 -136.41 -54.84
C LEU A 81 -52.47 -136.07 -53.48
N THR A 82 -51.82 -137.03 -52.79
CA THR A 82 -51.04 -136.73 -51.59
C THR A 82 -49.74 -135.99 -51.90
N ALA A 83 -49.06 -136.32 -52.99
CA ALA A 83 -47.86 -135.60 -53.42
C ALA A 83 -48.21 -134.16 -53.83
N GLU A 84 -49.25 -133.96 -54.65
CA GLU A 84 -49.77 -132.64 -55.01
C GLU A 84 -50.21 -131.85 -53.77
N ARG A 85 -50.94 -132.49 -52.84
CA ARG A 85 -51.36 -131.86 -51.58
C ARG A 85 -50.18 -131.45 -50.71
N ASP A 86 -49.13 -132.27 -50.66
CA ASP A 86 -47.94 -131.98 -49.84
C ASP A 86 -47.04 -130.93 -50.49
N ASP A 87 -46.96 -130.86 -51.81
CA ASP A 87 -46.27 -129.78 -52.53
C ASP A 87 -47.06 -128.46 -52.49
N LEU A 88 -48.40 -128.51 -52.54
CA LEU A 88 -49.27 -127.37 -52.23
C LEU A 88 -49.12 -126.93 -50.77
N ALA A 89 -48.99 -127.86 -49.82
CA ALA A 89 -48.73 -127.52 -48.42
C ALA A 89 -47.37 -126.83 -48.24
N LYS A 90 -46.29 -127.34 -48.86
CA LYS A 90 -44.95 -126.72 -48.84
C LYS A 90 -44.96 -125.32 -49.47
N THR A 91 -45.63 -125.15 -50.61
CA THR A 91 -45.69 -123.83 -51.27
C THR A 91 -46.55 -122.83 -50.49
N ILE A 92 -47.62 -123.27 -49.81
CA ILE A 92 -48.36 -122.42 -48.86
C ILE A 92 -47.49 -122.04 -47.65
N ASP A 93 -46.72 -122.97 -47.09
CA ASP A 93 -45.82 -122.75 -45.95
C ASP A 93 -44.69 -121.75 -46.29
N ILE A 94 -44.06 -121.92 -47.46
CA ILE A 94 -43.07 -120.98 -48.00
C ILE A 94 -43.68 -119.59 -48.24
N LEU A 95 -44.85 -119.51 -48.88
CA LEU A 95 -45.53 -118.23 -49.12
C LEU A 95 -46.01 -117.56 -47.83
N GLN A 96 -46.28 -118.32 -46.77
CA GLN A 96 -46.56 -117.78 -45.43
C GLN A 96 -45.30 -117.20 -44.78
N HIS A 97 -44.16 -117.89 -44.88
CA HIS A 97 -42.87 -117.39 -44.40
C HIS A 97 -42.43 -116.12 -45.16
N GLU A 98 -42.52 -116.12 -46.49
CA GLU A 98 -42.20 -114.95 -47.33
C GLU A 98 -43.14 -113.76 -47.03
N LEU A 99 -44.41 -114.01 -46.73
CA LEU A 99 -45.37 -112.98 -46.32
C LEU A 99 -45.08 -112.45 -44.91
N GLU A 100 -44.68 -113.31 -43.96
CA GLU A 100 -44.30 -112.90 -42.61
C GLU A 100 -42.99 -112.10 -42.64
N ASP A 101 -41.97 -112.55 -43.38
CA ASP A 101 -40.72 -111.81 -43.61
C ASP A 101 -41.01 -110.44 -44.24
N SER A 102 -41.79 -110.38 -45.31
CA SER A 102 -42.14 -109.12 -45.99
C SER A 102 -42.94 -108.17 -45.08
N ASN A 103 -43.84 -108.69 -44.25
CA ASN A 103 -44.56 -107.91 -43.25
C ASN A 103 -43.63 -107.40 -42.14
N ASN A 104 -42.66 -108.22 -41.71
CA ASN A 104 -41.66 -107.83 -40.73
C ASN A 104 -40.73 -106.74 -41.30
N GLU A 105 -40.23 -106.90 -42.53
CA GLU A 105 -39.45 -105.86 -43.23
C GLU A 105 -40.23 -104.56 -43.40
N LEU A 106 -41.52 -104.63 -43.73
CA LEU A 106 -42.40 -103.46 -43.88
C LEU A 106 -42.64 -102.75 -42.53
N SER A 107 -42.82 -103.50 -41.44
CA SER A 107 -42.90 -102.98 -40.08
C SER A 107 -41.60 -102.27 -39.67
N ASP A 108 -40.47 -102.91 -39.94
CA ASP A 108 -39.13 -102.40 -39.62
C ASP A 108 -38.79 -101.16 -40.47
N ALA A 109 -39.22 -101.12 -41.73
CA ALA A 109 -39.14 -99.96 -42.60
C ALA A 109 -40.02 -98.80 -42.08
N ASN A 110 -41.29 -99.05 -41.72
CA ASN A 110 -42.18 -98.04 -41.16
C ASN A 110 -41.61 -97.44 -39.86
N SER A 111 -41.11 -98.27 -38.95
CA SER A 111 -40.42 -97.83 -37.72
C SER A 111 -39.23 -96.90 -38.02
N LYS A 112 -38.42 -97.23 -39.04
CA LYS A 112 -37.31 -96.37 -39.51
C LYS A 112 -37.82 -95.07 -40.14
N TYR A 113 -38.88 -95.12 -40.96
CA TYR A 113 -39.51 -93.93 -41.54
C TYR A 113 -40.09 -93.00 -40.48
N ASP A 114 -40.79 -93.51 -39.47
CA ASP A 114 -41.33 -92.70 -38.37
C ASP A 114 -40.22 -92.13 -37.48
N SER A 115 -39.13 -92.88 -37.25
CA SER A 115 -37.94 -92.35 -36.58
C SER A 115 -37.30 -91.18 -37.35
N VAL A 116 -37.17 -91.31 -38.67
CA VAL A 116 -36.64 -90.25 -39.55
C VAL A 116 -37.60 -89.06 -39.63
N ARG A 117 -38.91 -89.30 -39.71
CA ARG A 117 -39.95 -88.28 -39.76
C ARG A 117 -40.00 -87.46 -38.46
N SER A 118 -39.93 -88.14 -37.31
CA SER A 118 -39.85 -87.50 -35.99
C SER A 118 -38.59 -86.64 -35.86
N LYS A 119 -37.42 -87.17 -36.22
CA LYS A 119 -36.16 -86.40 -36.26
C LYS A 119 -36.22 -85.20 -37.21
N SER A 120 -36.82 -85.37 -38.39
CA SER A 120 -36.99 -84.29 -39.37
C SER A 120 -37.94 -83.20 -38.86
N GLN A 121 -38.98 -83.56 -38.10
CA GLN A 121 -39.89 -82.60 -37.47
C GLN A 121 -39.20 -81.83 -36.33
N ILE A 122 -38.39 -82.51 -35.51
CA ILE A 122 -37.59 -81.89 -34.45
C ILE A 122 -36.57 -80.90 -35.07
N LEU A 123 -35.78 -81.34 -36.04
CA LEU A 123 -34.79 -80.49 -36.73
C LEU A 123 -35.44 -79.28 -37.42
N ALA A 124 -36.63 -79.43 -37.98
CA ALA A 124 -37.40 -78.32 -38.55
C ALA A 124 -37.86 -77.32 -37.48
N GLN A 125 -38.29 -77.81 -36.31
CA GLN A 125 -38.65 -76.95 -35.16
C GLN A 125 -37.42 -76.22 -34.59
N GLU A 126 -36.29 -76.92 -34.41
CA GLU A 126 -35.02 -76.34 -33.96
C GLU A 126 -34.52 -75.27 -34.94
N THR A 127 -34.60 -75.53 -36.24
CA THR A 127 -34.27 -74.54 -37.29
C THR A 127 -35.17 -73.30 -37.17
N LEU A 128 -36.48 -73.47 -37.02
CA LEU A 128 -37.43 -72.36 -36.83
C LEU A 128 -37.25 -71.60 -35.50
N GLN A 129 -36.67 -72.24 -34.48
CA GLN A 129 -36.27 -71.57 -33.23
C GLN A 129 -35.00 -70.75 -33.46
N HIS A 130 -33.95 -71.35 -34.00
CA HIS A 130 -32.69 -70.66 -34.30
C HIS A 130 -32.85 -69.50 -35.29
N GLU A 131 -33.74 -69.59 -36.29
CA GLU A 131 -34.05 -68.44 -37.13
C GLU A 131 -34.78 -67.30 -36.39
N ARG A 132 -35.46 -67.56 -35.26
CA ARG A 132 -36.03 -66.50 -34.41
C ARG A 132 -34.94 -65.91 -33.54
N ASP A 133 -34.16 -66.75 -32.87
CA ASP A 133 -33.01 -66.34 -32.04
C ASP A 133 -32.05 -65.44 -32.84
N VAL A 134 -31.75 -65.80 -34.09
CA VAL A 134 -30.90 -65.00 -35.01
C VAL A 134 -31.54 -63.66 -35.36
N ARG A 135 -32.85 -63.60 -35.62
CA ARG A 135 -33.55 -62.33 -35.89
C ARG A 135 -33.58 -61.43 -34.65
N ASP A 136 -33.83 -61.99 -33.48
CA ASP A 136 -33.90 -61.24 -32.23
C ASP A 136 -32.52 -60.74 -31.79
N LEU A 137 -31.45 -61.52 -32.01
CA LEU A 137 -30.07 -61.08 -31.83
C LEU A 137 -29.65 -60.01 -32.85
N GLN A 138 -30.12 -60.08 -34.10
CA GLN A 138 -29.92 -59.03 -35.10
C GLN A 138 -30.63 -57.72 -34.70
N ASN A 139 -31.87 -57.80 -34.22
CA ASN A 139 -32.62 -56.66 -33.71
C ASN A 139 -31.91 -56.01 -32.50
N GLN A 140 -31.44 -56.82 -31.55
CA GLN A 140 -30.67 -56.35 -30.39
C GLN A 140 -29.33 -55.72 -30.81
N LEU A 141 -28.64 -56.27 -31.81
CA LEU A 141 -27.38 -55.71 -32.33
C LEU A 141 -27.60 -54.35 -33.01
N GLU A 142 -28.66 -54.21 -33.80
CA GLU A 142 -29.04 -52.92 -34.40
C GLU A 142 -29.46 -51.89 -33.33
N GLN A 143 -30.20 -52.31 -32.30
CA GLN A 143 -30.54 -51.43 -31.17
C GLN A 143 -29.29 -50.95 -30.44
N CYS A 144 -28.41 -51.86 -30.01
CA CYS A 144 -27.13 -51.52 -29.37
C CYS A 144 -26.25 -50.62 -30.26
N ARG A 145 -26.35 -50.75 -31.59
CA ARG A 145 -25.66 -49.88 -32.56
C ARG A 145 -26.24 -48.47 -32.56
N LEU A 146 -27.57 -48.34 -32.61
CA LEU A 146 -28.27 -47.05 -32.57
C LEU A 146 -28.04 -46.32 -31.24
N ASP A 147 -28.16 -47.03 -30.12
CA ASP A 147 -27.91 -46.51 -28.77
C ASP A 147 -26.48 -45.98 -28.63
N ARG A 148 -25.48 -46.78 -29.04
CA ARG A 148 -24.06 -46.38 -29.06
C ARG A 148 -23.83 -45.13 -29.91
N ASP A 149 -24.43 -45.08 -31.09
CA ASP A 149 -24.26 -43.95 -32.01
C ASP A 149 -25.00 -42.70 -31.50
N GLU A 150 -26.01 -42.84 -30.64
CA GLU A 150 -26.66 -41.75 -29.92
C GLU A 150 -25.85 -41.27 -28.72
N TRP A 151 -25.31 -42.16 -27.88
CA TRP A 151 -24.35 -41.79 -26.83
C TRP A 151 -23.14 -41.06 -27.39
N LYS A 152 -22.62 -41.52 -28.55
CA LYS A 152 -21.57 -40.81 -29.28
C LYS A 152 -22.02 -39.41 -29.69
N ARG A 153 -23.17 -39.26 -30.35
CA ARG A 153 -23.74 -37.95 -30.74
C ARG A 153 -23.99 -37.03 -29.54
N SER A 154 -24.34 -37.58 -28.36
CA SER A 154 -24.51 -36.82 -27.13
C SER A 154 -23.16 -36.32 -26.59
N SER A 155 -22.15 -37.19 -26.53
CA SER A 155 -20.79 -36.84 -26.08
C SER A 155 -20.11 -35.83 -27.03
N GLU A 156 -20.34 -35.94 -28.33
CA GLU A 156 -19.84 -34.97 -29.32
C GLU A 156 -20.47 -33.57 -29.14
N LYS A 157 -21.77 -33.49 -28.81
CA LYS A 157 -22.45 -32.23 -28.45
C LYS A 157 -21.97 -31.65 -27.12
N GLU A 158 -21.89 -32.48 -26.08
CA GLU A 158 -21.40 -32.08 -24.75
C GLU A 158 -19.97 -31.55 -24.86
N ARG A 159 -19.10 -32.24 -25.61
CA ARG A 159 -17.75 -31.78 -25.91
C ARG A 159 -17.74 -30.46 -26.66
N ALA A 160 -18.59 -30.27 -27.67
CA ALA A 160 -18.66 -29.00 -28.39
C ALA A 160 -19.01 -27.83 -27.46
N VAL A 161 -19.98 -28.02 -26.54
CA VAL A 161 -20.34 -27.02 -25.51
C VAL A 161 -19.19 -26.79 -24.53
N VAL A 162 -18.45 -27.83 -24.14
CA VAL A 162 -17.25 -27.70 -23.28
C VAL A 162 -16.13 -26.94 -23.99
N ASP A 163 -15.90 -27.19 -25.27
CA ASP A 163 -14.85 -26.53 -26.06
C ASP A 163 -15.24 -25.06 -26.38
N GLU A 164 -16.54 -24.76 -26.55
CA GLU A 164 -17.12 -23.40 -26.65
C GLU A 164 -16.97 -22.61 -25.34
N MET A 165 -17.43 -23.17 -24.21
CA MET A 165 -17.30 -22.56 -22.88
C MET A 165 -15.84 -22.32 -22.47
N ARG A 166 -14.90 -23.16 -22.94
CA ARG A 166 -13.46 -22.94 -22.78
C ARG A 166 -12.97 -21.74 -23.59
N ALA A 167 -13.44 -21.58 -24.82
CA ALA A 167 -13.08 -20.43 -25.65
C ALA A 167 -13.62 -19.12 -25.06
N GLU A 168 -14.84 -19.10 -24.53
CA GLU A 168 -15.41 -17.96 -23.79
C GLU A 168 -14.60 -17.64 -22.52
N PHE A 169 -14.30 -18.66 -21.69
CA PHE A 169 -13.49 -18.48 -20.48
C PHE A 169 -12.10 -17.90 -20.78
N ASP A 170 -11.41 -18.44 -21.78
CA ASP A 170 -10.13 -17.93 -22.25
C ASP A 170 -10.25 -16.51 -22.84
N GLY A 171 -11.39 -16.16 -23.43
CA GLY A 171 -11.71 -14.80 -23.88
C GLY A 171 -11.80 -13.82 -22.71
N LEU A 172 -12.74 -14.07 -21.79
CA LEU A 172 -12.94 -13.28 -20.56
C LEU A 172 -11.67 -13.17 -19.70
N ARG A 173 -10.86 -14.23 -19.69
CA ARG A 173 -9.54 -14.21 -19.04
C ARG A 173 -8.59 -13.21 -19.69
N ARG A 174 -8.46 -13.20 -21.02
CA ARG A 174 -7.61 -12.22 -21.73
C ARG A 174 -8.12 -10.79 -21.55
N GLU A 175 -9.43 -10.59 -21.57
CA GLU A 175 -10.05 -9.29 -21.26
C GLU A 175 -9.71 -8.85 -19.83
N THR A 176 -9.76 -9.75 -18.86
CA THR A 176 -9.36 -9.47 -17.47
C THR A 176 -7.86 -9.14 -17.35
N GLU A 177 -6.99 -9.85 -18.08
CA GLU A 177 -5.54 -9.58 -18.12
C GLU A 177 -5.24 -8.22 -18.79
N ILE A 178 -5.97 -7.85 -19.84
CA ILE A 178 -5.89 -6.53 -20.50
C ILE A 178 -6.38 -5.41 -19.58
N LEU A 179 -7.52 -5.59 -18.91
CA LEU A 179 -8.09 -4.59 -18.00
C LEU A 179 -7.15 -4.32 -16.81
N LYS A 180 -6.51 -5.34 -16.25
CA LYS A 180 -5.50 -5.19 -15.19
C LYS A 180 -4.26 -4.43 -15.67
N GLY A 181 -3.72 -4.76 -16.84
CA GLY A 181 -2.61 -3.99 -17.41
C GLY A 181 -2.97 -2.52 -17.68
N GLY A 182 -4.25 -2.25 -17.99
CA GLY A 182 -4.78 -0.89 -18.08
C GLY A 182 -4.90 -0.18 -16.72
N GLU A 183 -5.38 -0.88 -15.69
CA GLU A 183 -5.47 -0.38 -14.31
C GLU A 183 -4.09 -0.04 -13.74
N GLU A 184 -3.12 -0.96 -13.87
CA GLU A 184 -1.72 -0.78 -13.46
C GLU A 184 -1.07 0.42 -14.16
N ALA A 185 -1.29 0.60 -15.46
CA ALA A 185 -0.78 1.74 -16.23
C ALA A 185 -1.42 3.08 -15.82
N VAL A 186 -2.69 3.08 -15.42
CA VAL A 186 -3.38 4.28 -14.91
C VAL A 186 -2.91 4.61 -13.49
N GLU A 187 -2.67 3.62 -12.63
CA GLU A 187 -2.11 3.85 -11.30
C GLU A 187 -0.67 4.38 -11.37
N GLU A 188 0.18 3.83 -12.25
CA GLU A 188 1.54 4.32 -12.46
C GLU A 188 1.55 5.77 -12.99
N ALA A 189 0.64 6.11 -13.90
CA ALA A 189 0.47 7.48 -14.38
C ALA A 189 -0.04 8.44 -13.27
N LEU A 190 -0.93 7.96 -12.40
CA LEU A 190 -1.47 8.72 -11.27
C LEU A 190 -0.40 9.01 -10.21
N GLU A 191 0.45 8.04 -9.85
CA GLU A 191 1.53 8.29 -8.88
C GLU A 191 2.61 9.21 -9.46
N LYS A 192 2.97 9.06 -10.75
CA LYS A 192 3.83 10.03 -11.45
C LYS A 192 3.28 11.47 -11.41
N GLU A 193 1.96 11.66 -11.45
CA GLU A 193 1.36 12.99 -11.29
C GLU A 193 1.33 13.45 -9.82
N ARG A 194 1.06 12.55 -8.86
CA ARG A 194 1.17 12.84 -7.41
C ARG A 194 2.58 13.26 -7.03
N GLU A 195 3.62 12.64 -7.60
CA GLU A 195 5.01 13.05 -7.44
C GLU A 195 5.26 14.47 -7.98
N LYS A 196 4.78 14.79 -9.19
CA LYS A 196 4.87 16.17 -9.74
C LYS A 196 4.17 17.19 -8.85
N VAL A 197 2.97 16.87 -8.35
CA VAL A 197 2.21 17.74 -7.43
C VAL A 197 2.95 17.92 -6.10
N ARG A 198 3.50 16.86 -5.51
CA ARG A 198 4.32 16.91 -4.28
C ARG A 198 5.58 17.76 -4.48
N ASN A 199 6.27 17.59 -5.61
CA ASN A 199 7.48 18.35 -5.95
C ASN A 199 7.14 19.85 -6.16
N LEU A 200 6.06 20.16 -6.88
CA LEU A 200 5.58 21.53 -7.06
C LEU A 200 5.16 22.16 -5.72
N GLN A 201 4.50 21.39 -4.84
CA GLN A 201 4.14 21.87 -3.50
C GLN A 201 5.38 22.20 -2.67
N SER A 202 6.44 21.37 -2.71
CA SER A 202 7.71 21.69 -2.05
C SER A 202 8.32 22.97 -2.60
N VAL A 203 8.46 23.09 -3.92
CA VAL A 203 9.04 24.29 -4.57
C VAL A 203 8.23 25.55 -4.25
N LEU A 204 6.89 25.45 -4.17
CA LEU A 204 6.04 26.57 -3.75
C LEU A 204 6.21 26.92 -2.27
N GLN A 205 6.36 25.92 -1.39
CA GLN A 205 6.63 26.13 0.04
C GLN A 205 8.02 26.77 0.25
N ASP A 206 9.04 26.30 -0.45
CA ASP A 206 10.40 26.83 -0.40
C ASP A 206 10.46 28.28 -0.94
N PHE A 207 9.74 28.55 -2.05
CA PHE A 207 9.60 29.90 -2.59
C PHE A 207 8.84 30.85 -1.65
N GLN A 208 7.76 30.37 -1.01
CA GLN A 208 7.04 31.13 0.02
C GLN A 208 7.93 31.43 1.21
N ALA A 209 8.65 30.44 1.75
CA ALA A 209 9.57 30.63 2.86
C ALA A 209 10.71 31.61 2.53
N ALA A 210 11.26 31.54 1.32
CA ALA A 210 12.26 32.49 0.83
C ALA A 210 11.69 33.91 0.71
N LYS A 211 10.48 34.08 0.16
CA LYS A 211 9.84 35.40 0.03
C LYS A 211 9.42 35.99 1.39
N ASP A 212 8.93 35.17 2.31
CA ASP A 212 8.69 35.58 3.69
C ASP A 212 9.98 36.04 4.38
N HIS A 213 11.11 35.36 4.14
CA HIS A 213 12.41 35.77 4.67
C HIS A 213 12.90 37.10 4.06
N GLU A 214 12.86 37.24 2.73
CA GLU A 214 13.17 38.49 2.02
C GLU A 214 12.33 39.66 2.53
N LEU A 215 11.01 39.47 2.66
CA LEU A 215 10.09 40.51 3.13
C LEU A 215 10.37 40.90 4.59
N ARG A 216 10.59 39.94 5.48
CA ARG A 216 10.92 40.21 6.89
C ARG A 216 12.26 40.93 7.03
N GLN A 217 13.25 40.58 6.22
CA GLN A 217 14.55 41.26 6.21
C GLN A 217 14.42 42.69 5.66
N ALA A 218 13.69 42.90 4.56
CA ALA A 218 13.44 44.23 4.01
C ALA A 218 12.66 45.13 4.99
N VAL A 219 11.63 44.61 5.67
CA VAL A 219 10.90 45.33 6.73
C VAL A 219 11.85 45.75 7.86
N LYS A 220 12.66 44.82 8.37
CA LYS A 220 13.65 45.10 9.43
C LYS A 220 14.68 46.15 9.00
N ASP A 221 15.13 46.12 7.74
CA ASP A 221 16.08 47.11 7.22
C ASP A 221 15.42 48.49 7.06
N TYR A 222 14.15 48.57 6.68
CA TYR A 222 13.38 49.81 6.69
C TYR A 222 13.08 50.33 8.10
N GLU A 223 12.80 49.45 9.08
CA GLU A 223 12.66 49.83 10.50
C GLU A 223 13.96 50.38 11.08
N SER A 224 15.10 49.77 10.71
CA SER A 224 16.45 50.24 11.06
C SER A 224 16.73 51.65 10.46
N GLN A 225 16.42 51.85 9.17
CA GLN A 225 16.53 53.16 8.52
C GLN A 225 15.59 54.20 9.16
N LEU A 226 14.33 53.84 9.45
CA LEU A 226 13.35 54.71 10.09
C LEU A 226 13.82 55.15 11.48
N THR A 227 14.34 54.23 12.29
CA THR A 227 14.85 54.54 13.63
C THR A 227 16.13 55.39 13.58
N GLN A 228 17.05 55.12 12.66
CA GLN A 228 18.24 55.96 12.44
C GLN A 228 17.89 57.38 11.96
N VAL A 229 16.95 57.52 11.03
CA VAL A 229 16.44 58.83 10.58
C VAL A 229 15.71 59.55 11.71
N THR A 230 14.95 58.84 12.55
CA THR A 230 14.26 59.42 13.71
C THR A 230 15.24 59.90 14.78
N GLN A 231 16.31 59.13 15.06
CA GLN A 231 17.36 59.50 16.00
C GLN A 231 18.13 60.73 15.51
N SER A 232 18.64 60.71 14.28
CA SER A 232 19.36 61.86 13.70
C SER A 232 18.46 63.12 13.62
N LEU A 233 17.17 62.98 13.30
CA LEU A 233 16.20 64.08 13.34
C LEU A 233 15.97 64.61 14.77
N ALA A 234 16.01 63.76 15.80
CA ALA A 234 15.98 64.19 17.20
C ALA A 234 17.27 64.91 17.61
N GLU A 235 18.44 64.42 17.17
CA GLU A 235 19.74 65.10 17.37
C GLU A 235 19.79 66.46 16.69
N PHE A 236 19.32 66.58 15.44
CA PHE A 236 19.26 67.85 14.73
C PHE A 236 18.29 68.83 15.40
N LYS A 237 17.13 68.37 15.89
CA LYS A 237 16.22 69.20 16.70
C LYS A 237 16.85 69.64 18.02
N SER A 238 17.55 68.75 18.72
CA SER A 238 18.27 69.09 19.95
C SER A 238 19.38 70.11 19.70
N ARG A 239 20.18 69.93 18.63
CA ARG A 239 21.22 70.88 18.21
C ARG A 239 20.63 72.24 17.81
N ALA A 240 19.50 72.26 17.10
CA ALA A 240 18.80 73.49 16.74
C ALA A 240 18.31 74.24 17.98
N LEU A 241 17.60 73.57 18.89
CA LEU A 241 17.09 74.17 20.12
C LEU A 241 18.21 74.70 21.02
N ASN A 242 19.33 73.97 21.15
CA ASN A 242 20.51 74.46 21.87
C ASN A 242 21.15 75.69 21.21
N ALA A 243 21.17 75.75 19.87
CA ALA A 243 21.66 76.92 19.14
C ALA A 243 20.71 78.13 19.26
N GLU A 244 19.39 77.90 19.31
CA GLU A 244 18.36 78.91 19.56
C GLU A 244 18.49 79.48 20.99
N LEU A 245 18.69 78.63 22.00
CA LEU A 245 18.97 79.07 23.38
C LEU A 245 20.26 79.87 23.49
N GLN A 246 21.35 79.43 22.84
CA GLN A 246 22.61 80.18 22.81
C GLN A 246 22.47 81.52 22.07
N LEU A 247 21.63 81.58 21.04
CA LEU A 247 21.32 82.82 20.34
C LEU A 247 20.52 83.78 21.24
N GLU A 248 19.53 83.28 22.00
CA GLU A 248 18.76 84.08 22.97
C GLU A 248 19.65 84.59 24.12
N GLU A 249 20.50 83.74 24.70
CA GLU A 249 21.47 84.13 25.73
C GLU A 249 22.47 85.18 25.20
N SER A 250 22.93 85.03 23.95
CA SER A 250 23.81 85.99 23.28
C SER A 250 23.11 87.32 23.00
N GLN A 251 21.85 87.31 22.54
CA GLN A 251 21.04 88.52 22.35
C GLN A 251 20.76 89.23 23.68
N SER A 252 20.42 88.47 24.74
CA SER A 252 20.24 88.98 26.10
C SER A 252 21.52 89.64 26.62
N SER A 253 22.65 88.95 26.50
CA SER A 253 23.98 89.45 26.88
C SER A 253 24.41 90.69 26.09
N SER A 254 24.12 90.73 24.78
CA SER A 254 24.31 91.89 23.92
C SER A 254 23.45 93.07 24.35
N SER A 255 22.16 92.84 24.64
CA SER A 255 21.26 93.90 25.14
C SER A 255 21.71 94.48 26.48
N ARG A 256 22.20 93.62 27.39
CA ARG A 256 22.80 94.02 28.67
C ARG A 256 24.10 94.80 28.48
N THR A 257 24.92 94.41 27.50
CA THR A 257 26.15 95.13 27.14
C THR A 257 25.82 96.53 26.59
N GLN A 258 24.79 96.65 25.74
CA GLN A 258 24.30 97.95 25.25
C GLN A 258 23.70 98.83 26.36
N GLN A 259 23.11 98.25 27.40
CA GLN A 259 22.67 98.98 28.59
C GLN A 259 23.87 99.49 29.40
N LEU A 260 24.83 98.61 29.71
CA LEU A 260 26.07 98.99 30.41
C LEU A 260 26.90 100.01 29.63
N GLU A 261 26.91 99.96 28.29
CA GLU A 261 27.52 100.99 27.45
C GLU A 261 26.84 102.36 27.60
N LYS A 262 25.51 102.41 27.69
CA LYS A 262 24.77 103.66 27.93
C LYS A 262 25.08 104.20 29.32
N GLU A 263 25.02 103.36 30.34
CA GLU A 263 25.42 103.72 31.70
C GLU A 263 26.86 104.23 31.75
N LEU A 264 27.82 103.55 31.12
CA LEU A 264 29.22 104.01 31.05
C LEU A 264 29.36 105.34 30.33
N LYS A 265 28.61 105.58 29.24
CA LYS A 265 28.60 106.88 28.53
C LYS A 265 28.02 108.00 29.42
N GLU A 266 26.97 107.73 30.17
CA GLU A 266 26.37 108.67 31.14
C GLU A 266 27.29 108.93 32.34
N LYS A 267 27.88 107.89 32.93
CA LYS A 267 28.85 108.02 34.03
C LYS A 267 30.12 108.74 33.58
N ASN A 268 30.61 108.50 32.36
CA ASN A 268 31.76 109.21 31.81
C ASN A 268 31.43 110.69 31.52
N LEU A 269 30.22 110.99 31.04
CA LEU A 269 29.72 112.37 30.92
C LEU A 269 29.62 113.06 32.29
N LEU A 270 29.15 112.35 33.33
CA LEU A 270 29.12 112.84 34.71
C LEU A 270 30.52 113.06 35.28
N ILE A 271 31.48 112.16 35.02
CA ILE A 271 32.89 112.35 35.35
C ILE A 271 33.48 113.56 34.61
N GLY A 272 33.09 113.79 33.35
CA GLY A 272 33.44 115.00 32.60
C GLY A 272 32.94 116.28 33.28
N LYS A 273 31.67 116.31 33.69
CA LYS A 273 31.06 117.42 34.46
C LYS A 273 31.79 117.64 35.80
N LEU A 274 31.93 116.59 36.62
CA LEU A 274 32.62 116.66 37.91
C LEU A 274 34.09 117.07 37.79
N ARG A 275 34.78 116.68 36.71
CA ARG A 275 36.15 117.17 36.41
C ARG A 275 36.15 118.66 36.05
N HIS A 276 35.20 119.13 35.26
CA HIS A 276 35.09 120.54 34.92
C HIS A 276 34.71 121.39 36.15
N GLU A 277 33.78 120.92 36.97
CA GLU A 277 33.41 121.51 38.27
C GLU A 277 34.61 121.53 39.22
N ALA A 278 35.42 120.47 39.28
CA ALA A 278 36.65 120.44 40.08
C ALA A 278 37.71 121.43 39.56
N VAL A 279 37.83 121.64 38.25
CA VAL A 279 38.68 122.68 37.66
C VAL A 279 38.17 124.08 38.03
N ILE A 280 36.86 124.34 37.89
CA ILE A 280 36.23 125.61 38.28
C ILE A 280 36.40 125.87 39.78
N MET A 281 36.24 124.87 40.65
CA MET A 281 36.50 124.99 42.08
C MET A 281 37.98 125.26 42.39
N ASN A 282 38.91 124.72 41.59
CA ASN A 282 40.33 125.02 41.73
C ASN A 282 40.65 126.45 41.25
N GLU A 283 40.00 126.95 40.20
CA GLU A 283 40.06 128.36 39.80
C GLU A 283 39.48 129.28 40.88
N HIS A 284 38.34 128.94 41.46
CA HIS A 284 37.75 129.65 42.61
C HIS A 284 38.69 129.66 43.83
N LEU A 285 39.38 128.54 44.11
CA LEU A 285 40.39 128.44 45.16
C LEU A 285 41.60 129.34 44.88
N ILE A 286 42.14 129.28 43.66
CA ILE A 286 43.27 130.12 43.22
C ILE A 286 42.91 131.61 43.30
N GLU A 287 41.69 131.98 42.92
CA GLU A 287 41.21 133.36 42.96
C GLU A 287 40.91 133.83 44.40
N ALA A 288 40.42 132.95 45.27
CA ALA A 288 40.29 133.22 46.70
C ALA A 288 41.66 133.43 47.37
N LEU A 289 42.64 132.59 47.05
CA LEU A 289 44.03 132.75 47.52
C LEU A 289 44.68 134.04 46.98
N ARG A 290 44.41 134.39 45.70
CA ARG A 290 44.86 135.64 45.08
C ARG A 290 44.25 136.87 45.75
N ARG A 291 42.96 136.83 46.12
CA ARG A 291 42.29 137.87 46.92
C ARG A 291 42.89 137.98 48.33
N LEU A 292 43.05 136.86 49.04
CA LEU A 292 43.56 136.83 50.42
C LEU A 292 44.98 137.40 50.49
N ARG A 293 45.85 137.05 49.53
CA ARG A 293 47.21 137.59 49.40
C ARG A 293 47.24 139.12 49.19
N ARG A 294 46.20 139.70 48.58
CA ARG A 294 46.06 141.15 48.36
C ARG A 294 45.53 141.87 49.60
N SER A 295 44.50 141.32 50.26
CA SER A 295 43.96 141.88 51.51
C SER A 295 44.99 141.87 52.65
N SER A 296 45.90 140.89 52.69
CA SER A 296 46.97 140.81 53.68
C SER A 296 48.10 141.85 53.49
N THR A 297 48.17 142.53 52.33
CA THR A 297 49.18 143.57 52.09
C THR A 297 48.72 144.98 52.45
N GLU A 298 47.41 145.28 52.40
CA GLU A 298 46.88 146.63 52.68
C GLU A 298 46.71 146.91 54.18
N THR A 299 46.44 145.87 54.98
CA THR A 299 46.26 145.99 56.43
C THR A 299 47.54 146.31 57.19
N LYS A 300 48.71 145.87 56.69
CA LYS A 300 49.99 146.07 57.40
C LYS A 300 50.50 147.51 57.34
N THR A 301 50.21 148.26 56.28
CA THR A 301 50.83 149.58 56.03
C THR A 301 50.10 150.75 56.69
N SER A 302 48.84 150.56 57.12
CA SER A 302 47.95 151.66 57.53
C SER A 302 47.88 151.92 59.05
N VAL A 303 48.42 151.00 59.87
CA VAL A 303 48.35 151.08 61.34
C VAL A 303 49.49 151.92 61.93
N ASP A 304 50.74 151.60 61.54
CA ASP A 304 51.96 152.16 62.16
C ASP A 304 52.02 153.69 62.09
N ALA A 305 51.62 154.28 60.96
CA ALA A 305 51.66 155.71 60.72
C ALA A 305 50.83 156.53 61.74
N ARG A 306 49.68 156.01 62.20
CA ARG A 306 48.81 156.72 63.14
C ARG A 306 49.33 156.69 64.57
N LEU A 307 50.05 155.63 64.95
CA LEU A 307 50.57 155.46 66.31
C LEU A 307 51.72 156.43 66.59
N VAL A 308 52.64 156.57 65.62
CA VAL A 308 53.83 157.44 65.73
C VAL A 308 53.45 158.92 65.90
N THR A 309 52.51 159.44 65.11
CA THR A 309 52.15 160.88 65.15
C THR A 309 51.64 161.32 66.53
N ASN A 310 50.90 160.46 67.22
CA ASN A 310 50.27 160.79 68.50
C ASN A 310 51.31 160.90 69.63
N ILE A 311 52.28 159.98 69.68
CA ILE A 311 53.36 159.98 70.66
C ILE A 311 54.29 161.19 70.45
N LEU A 312 54.58 161.55 69.18
CA LEU A 312 55.39 162.72 68.85
C LEU A 312 54.77 164.05 69.34
N LEU A 313 53.44 164.18 69.25
CA LEU A 313 52.70 165.34 69.76
C LEU A 313 52.78 165.45 71.28
N GLN A 314 52.56 164.36 72.01
CA GLN A 314 52.65 164.34 73.49
C GLN A 314 54.08 164.59 74.00
N PHE A 315 55.10 164.15 73.26
CA PHE A 315 56.49 164.53 73.54
C PHE A 315 56.70 166.05 73.44
N LEU A 316 56.15 166.73 72.44
CA LEU A 316 56.34 168.18 72.29
C LEU A 316 55.68 169.00 73.41
N THR A 317 54.46 168.65 73.84
CA THR A 317 53.69 169.43 74.83
C THR A 317 54.15 169.26 76.29
N THR A 318 55.00 168.28 76.60
CA THR A 318 55.37 167.96 78.00
C THR A 318 56.53 168.86 78.50
N PRO A 319 56.40 169.57 79.64
CA PRO A 319 57.44 170.49 80.14
C PRO A 319 58.84 169.88 80.32
N ARG A 320 59.88 170.70 80.15
CA ARG A 320 61.30 170.29 80.05
C ARG A 320 61.96 169.71 81.32
N THR A 321 61.23 169.55 82.42
CA THR A 321 61.75 169.08 83.72
C THR A 321 61.08 167.81 84.24
N ASP A 322 60.21 167.14 83.45
CA ASP A 322 59.58 165.86 83.80
C ASP A 322 60.36 164.68 83.22
N THR A 323 60.72 163.71 84.07
CA THR A 323 61.44 162.47 83.73
C THR A 323 60.72 161.63 82.67
N LYS A 324 59.38 161.66 82.63
CA LYS A 324 58.55 160.89 81.66
C LYS A 324 58.86 161.21 80.20
N ARG A 325 59.43 162.40 79.93
CA ARG A 325 59.83 162.82 78.59
C ARG A 325 60.86 161.90 77.95
N PHE A 326 61.65 161.18 78.76
CA PHE A 326 62.67 160.23 78.30
C PHE A 326 62.05 158.91 77.82
N GLU A 327 61.12 158.33 78.60
CA GLU A 327 60.42 157.07 78.27
C GLU A 327 59.63 157.14 76.96
N MET A 328 58.99 158.29 76.69
CA MET A 328 58.26 158.51 75.43
C MET A 328 59.18 158.48 74.20
N LEU A 329 60.44 158.93 74.30
CA LEU A 329 61.41 158.78 73.22
C LEU A 329 61.89 157.33 73.07
N THR A 330 62.04 156.58 74.18
CA THR A 330 62.41 155.16 74.14
C THR A 330 61.38 154.34 73.37
N LEU A 331 60.10 154.61 73.61
CA LEU A 331 58.98 153.99 72.89
C LEU A 331 58.89 154.44 71.44
N LEU A 332 59.12 155.73 71.14
CA LEU A 332 59.14 156.21 69.76
C LEU A 332 60.26 155.53 68.95
N GLY A 333 61.43 155.34 69.55
CA GLY A 333 62.58 154.70 68.92
C GLY A 333 62.43 153.20 68.67
N SER A 334 61.62 152.47 69.47
CA SER A 334 61.31 151.06 69.16
C SER A 334 60.23 150.92 68.08
N ILE A 335 59.21 151.80 68.09
CA ILE A 335 58.12 151.77 67.10
C ILE A 335 58.60 152.23 65.71
N LEU A 336 59.47 153.24 65.64
CA LEU A 336 60.15 153.65 64.40
C LEU A 336 61.40 152.81 64.07
N ASN A 337 61.71 151.80 64.90
CA ASN A 337 62.80 150.85 64.69
C ASN A 337 64.19 151.51 64.48
N TRP A 338 64.44 152.62 65.19
CA TRP A 338 65.61 153.49 65.04
C TRP A 338 66.94 152.78 65.27
N GLY A 339 67.93 153.15 64.44
CA GLY A 339 69.31 152.69 64.55
C GLY A 339 70.04 153.21 65.78
N GLU A 340 71.17 152.58 66.11
CA GLU A 340 71.91 152.87 67.34
C GLU A 340 72.50 154.30 67.35
N GLU A 341 72.99 154.79 66.20
CA GLU A 341 73.38 156.21 66.02
C GLU A 341 72.22 157.19 66.24
N GLU A 342 71.01 156.85 65.79
CA GLU A 342 69.84 157.73 65.86
C GLU A 342 69.39 157.89 67.31
N ARG A 343 69.46 156.80 68.09
CA ARG A 343 69.18 156.79 69.53
C ARG A 343 70.24 157.55 70.34
N GLU A 344 71.51 157.52 69.94
CA GLU A 344 72.57 158.32 70.56
C GLU A 344 72.39 159.82 70.26
N LYS A 345 72.08 160.18 69.00
CA LYS A 345 71.74 161.57 68.60
C LYS A 345 70.47 162.10 69.28
N ALA A 346 69.51 161.24 69.61
CA ALA A 346 68.36 161.57 70.44
C ALA A 346 68.69 161.77 71.94
N GLY A 347 69.96 161.56 72.34
CA GLY A 347 70.45 161.74 73.71
C GLY A 347 70.07 160.63 74.68
N LEU A 348 69.63 159.47 74.18
CA LEU A 348 68.84 158.52 74.97
C LEU A 348 69.68 157.47 75.72
N GLN A 349 70.92 157.21 75.31
CA GLN A 349 71.84 156.30 75.99
C GLN A 349 73.29 156.73 75.77
N ARG A 350 74.17 156.37 76.72
CA ARG A 350 75.64 156.47 76.58
C ARG A 350 76.22 155.07 76.41
N ALA A 351 77.26 154.94 75.60
CA ALA A 351 77.76 153.67 75.07
C ALA A 351 78.24 152.64 76.12
N ALA A 352 77.78 151.39 75.99
CA ALA A 352 78.44 150.17 76.49
C ALA A 352 77.90 148.88 75.82
N SER A 353 78.71 148.30 74.93
CA SER A 353 78.90 146.87 74.61
C SER A 353 77.91 145.74 75.01
N HIS A 354 77.68 144.85 74.01
CA HIS A 354 77.84 143.36 74.06
C HIS A 354 76.68 142.36 74.42
N ILE A 355 76.49 141.38 73.50
CA ILE A 355 76.50 139.89 73.70
C ILE A 355 75.19 139.06 73.94
N ASN A 356 74.89 138.19 72.96
CA ASN A 356 74.44 136.76 72.96
C ASN A 356 73.03 136.20 73.37
N HIS A 357 72.49 135.39 72.43
CA HIS A 357 71.96 133.99 72.51
C HIS A 357 70.60 133.53 73.14
N HIS A 358 69.98 132.59 72.41
CA HIS A 358 69.34 131.29 72.78
C HIS A 358 67.85 131.11 73.23
N SER A 359 67.13 130.30 72.41
CA SER A 359 66.16 129.21 72.76
C SER A 359 64.78 129.54 73.38
N GLU A 360 63.72 128.71 73.35
CA GLU A 360 63.51 127.27 73.00
C GLU A 360 62.03 126.92 72.60
N ALA A 361 61.73 125.64 72.28
CA ALA A 361 60.43 124.91 72.43
C ALA A 361 59.25 125.19 71.43
N LYS A 362 58.28 124.29 71.12
CA LYS A 362 58.02 122.83 71.40
C LYS A 362 56.89 122.20 70.52
N SER A 363 56.95 120.88 70.25
CA SER A 363 55.86 119.87 69.98
C SER A 363 54.86 120.08 68.80
N GLY A 364 54.20 119.10 68.14
CA GLY A 364 54.07 117.61 68.19
C GLY A 364 52.75 117.16 67.47
N PHE A 365 52.33 115.91 67.25
CA PHE A 365 52.91 114.54 67.28
C PHE A 365 51.88 113.49 66.70
N TRP A 366 52.24 112.18 66.57
CA TRP A 366 51.41 110.96 66.21
C TRP A 366 50.92 110.74 64.76
N GLY A 367 51.00 109.54 64.12
CA GLY A 367 51.52 108.17 64.43
C GLY A 367 51.21 107.20 63.23
N GLY A 368 51.61 105.92 63.07
CA GLY A 368 52.44 104.93 63.81
C GLY A 368 51.68 103.62 64.15
N GLY A 369 52.07 102.35 63.90
CA GLY A 369 53.22 101.69 63.19
C GLY A 369 52.77 100.89 61.92
N SER A 370 53.17 99.66 61.54
CA SER A 370 54.08 98.56 62.02
C SER A 370 54.51 97.71 60.75
N GLY A 371 55.14 96.51 60.67
CA GLY A 371 55.63 95.42 61.56
C GLY A 371 56.57 94.41 60.79
N LYS A 372 57.10 93.31 61.39
CA LYS A 372 58.27 92.50 60.90
C LYS A 372 58.34 91.03 61.46
N SER A 373 59.05 90.00 60.92
CA SER A 373 59.56 89.74 59.53
C SER A 373 59.81 88.24 59.05
N PRO A 374 60.85 87.42 59.41
CA PRO A 374 61.54 86.59 58.36
C PRO A 374 62.03 85.11 58.67
N LYS A 375 62.47 84.40 57.57
CA LYS A 375 63.68 83.52 57.41
C LYS A 375 63.56 81.95 57.30
N LEU A 376 64.37 81.38 56.36
CA LEU A 376 65.07 80.04 56.29
C LEU A 376 64.61 78.86 55.36
N ASP A 377 65.62 78.31 54.64
CA ASP A 377 65.93 76.95 54.12
C ASP A 377 65.06 76.04 53.18
N LYS A 378 65.54 75.94 51.92
CA LYS A 378 66.17 74.75 51.25
C LYS A 378 65.32 73.59 50.63
N THR A 379 65.97 72.89 49.67
CA THR A 379 65.54 71.74 48.80
C THR A 379 64.42 72.04 47.79
N ASP A 380 64.44 71.71 46.49
CA ASP A 380 65.07 70.68 45.62
C ASP A 380 64.09 69.56 45.24
N GLU A 381 63.34 69.76 44.13
CA GLU A 381 62.19 68.92 43.72
C GLU A 381 62.16 68.54 42.22
N THR A 382 63.12 68.98 41.39
CA THR A 382 63.00 68.91 39.92
C THR A 382 63.19 67.52 39.29
N GLU A 383 63.53 66.48 40.05
CA GLU A 383 63.74 65.11 39.52
C GLU A 383 62.48 64.22 39.51
N SER A 384 61.35 64.67 40.09
CA SER A 384 60.17 63.81 40.27
C SER A 384 59.41 63.46 38.97
N PHE A 385 59.24 64.44 38.07
CA PHE A 385 58.36 64.29 36.89
C PHE A 385 58.92 63.38 35.78
N SER A 386 60.24 63.35 35.59
CA SER A 386 60.87 62.60 34.49
C SER A 386 60.76 61.09 34.68
N ARG A 387 60.84 60.59 35.91
CA ARG A 387 60.68 59.16 36.21
C ARG A 387 59.26 58.65 35.98
N LEU A 388 58.25 59.39 36.45
CA LEU A 388 56.84 59.03 36.25
C LEU A 388 56.44 58.95 34.77
N TRP A 389 57.01 59.82 33.93
CA TRP A 389 56.77 59.78 32.47
C TRP A 389 57.44 58.59 31.78
N VAL A 390 58.66 58.22 32.21
CA VAL A 390 59.36 57.02 31.71
C VAL A 390 58.68 55.72 32.17
N GLU A 391 58.18 55.67 33.40
CA GLU A 391 57.44 54.52 33.94
C GLU A 391 56.08 54.32 33.23
N PHE A 392 55.40 55.41 32.86
CA PHE A 392 54.19 55.35 32.03
C PHE A 392 54.48 54.72 30.66
N LEU A 393 55.51 55.21 29.94
CA LEU A 393 55.87 54.71 28.61
C LEU A 393 56.27 53.22 28.63
N LEU A 394 57.02 52.77 29.64
CA LEU A 394 57.39 51.37 29.82
C LEU A 394 56.17 50.47 30.10
N LYS A 395 55.16 50.99 30.79
CA LYS A 395 53.93 50.26 31.14
C LYS A 395 52.95 50.12 29.98
N GLU A 396 52.83 51.15 29.15
CA GLU A 396 51.98 51.09 27.95
C GLU A 396 52.63 50.21 26.86
N ALA A 397 53.94 50.36 26.63
CA ALA A 397 54.67 49.57 25.63
C ALA A 397 54.79 48.07 25.95
N SER A 398 54.58 47.65 27.20
CA SER A 398 54.60 46.23 27.63
C SER A 398 53.21 45.58 27.72
N SER A 399 52.13 46.34 27.51
CA SER A 399 50.74 45.84 27.57
C SER A 399 50.19 45.39 26.20
N GLY A 400 51.06 45.24 25.19
CA GLY A 400 50.70 45.17 23.77
C GLY A 400 51.04 43.87 23.02
N ASP A 401 51.31 42.76 23.70
CA ASP A 401 51.49 41.44 23.08
C ASP A 401 51.07 40.31 24.06
N GLY A 402 50.52 39.19 23.55
CA GLY A 402 50.32 37.98 24.35
C GLY A 402 48.95 37.26 24.31
N LEU A 403 48.81 36.32 23.36
CA LEU A 403 48.36 34.92 23.59
C LEU A 403 46.92 34.56 24.05
N THR A 404 46.18 33.94 23.11
CA THR A 404 45.41 32.68 23.32
C THR A 404 46.35 31.49 23.66
N PRO A 405 45.93 30.27 24.10
CA PRO A 405 44.57 29.67 24.02
C PRO A 405 44.13 28.77 25.22
N GLN A 406 42.94 28.16 25.13
CA GLN A 406 42.69 26.82 25.71
C GLN A 406 41.56 26.05 24.99
N SER A 407 41.63 24.71 25.06
CA SER A 407 40.71 23.68 24.52
C SER A 407 40.51 22.60 25.63
N PRO A 408 39.83 21.43 25.47
CA PRO A 408 39.21 20.80 24.28
C PRO A 408 37.80 20.17 24.54
N SER A 409 37.24 19.41 23.58
CA SER A 409 36.85 17.98 23.77
C SER A 409 36.17 17.33 22.53
N MET A 410 36.21 15.99 22.50
CA MET A 410 35.47 15.02 21.67
C MET A 410 35.75 14.90 20.15
N ALA A 411 35.83 13.64 19.72
CA ALA A 411 35.89 13.11 18.35
C ALA A 411 34.84 11.95 18.24
N PRO A 412 34.66 11.18 17.12
CA PRO A 412 35.71 10.45 16.40
C PRO A 412 35.63 10.44 14.86
N SER A 413 36.59 9.74 14.25
CA SER A 413 36.94 9.65 12.82
C SER A 413 35.96 8.88 11.91
N PRO A 414 36.09 9.08 10.58
CA PRO A 414 35.86 8.07 9.54
C PRO A 414 37.19 7.55 8.95
N ASP A 415 37.33 6.23 8.74
CA ASP A 415 38.37 5.64 7.87
C ASP A 415 38.03 4.19 7.48
N LEU A 416 38.80 3.59 6.55
CA LEU A 416 38.60 2.33 5.80
C LEU A 416 37.55 2.45 4.66
N ILE A 417 37.87 2.35 3.36
CA ILE A 417 38.76 1.45 2.56
C ILE A 417 38.14 0.06 2.25
N GLY A 418 37.52 -0.03 1.06
CA GLY A 418 37.79 -1.06 0.05
C GLY A 418 37.44 -2.55 0.30
N GLY A 419 36.43 -3.06 -0.42
CA GLY A 419 36.14 -4.50 -0.57
C GLY A 419 35.53 -4.83 -1.95
N LYS A 420 35.61 -6.10 -2.41
CA LYS A 420 35.21 -6.53 -3.77
C LYS A 420 34.14 -7.65 -3.81
N GLY A 421 33.24 -7.56 -4.78
CA GLY A 421 32.32 -8.59 -5.32
C GLY A 421 31.53 -7.95 -6.48
N LYS A 422 31.21 -8.54 -7.64
CA LYS A 422 30.85 -9.92 -8.06
C LYS A 422 29.67 -10.50 -7.25
N GLU A 423 28.61 -11.06 -7.86
CA GLU A 423 28.42 -11.55 -9.25
C GLU A 423 26.93 -11.58 -9.70
N ARG A 424 26.68 -11.71 -11.02
CA ARG A 424 25.49 -12.29 -11.71
C ARG A 424 24.04 -11.75 -11.47
N ALA A 425 23.50 -11.13 -12.53
CA ALA A 425 22.25 -11.53 -13.23
C ALA A 425 22.49 -11.20 -14.74
N ARG A 426 22.11 -11.99 -15.75
CA ARG A 426 20.79 -12.54 -16.13
C ARG A 426 19.77 -11.46 -16.48
N GLU A 427 19.81 -10.99 -17.72
CA GLU A 427 18.86 -11.39 -18.78
C GLU A 427 19.61 -11.54 -20.12
#